data_AF-A0A6U2DHF7-F1
#
_entry.id   AF-A0A6U2DHF7-F1
#
_cell.length_a   1.000
_cell.length_b   1.000
_cell.length_c   1.000
_cell.angle_alpha   90.00
_cell.angle_beta   90.00
_cell.angle_gamma   90.00
#
_symmetry.space_group_name_H-M   'P 1'
#
loop_
_entity.id
_entity.type
_entity.pdbx_description
1 polymer ?
#
loop_
_entity_poly.entity_id
_entity_poly.type
_entity_poly.pdbx_seq_one_letter_code
_entity_poly.pdbx_strand_id
1 'polypeptide(L)'
;QECMGVKRTTADPLSFSTVDFGLSAEKLAGKYPLYLKCVKESCEISEGDMLYLPAGWFHNVTSYGEGKGHIAMNYWFHPPDSNKPQFERPYQSDFWERDWRARQDAGD
;
A
#
# COMPACT_ATOMS: atom_id res chain seq x y z
N GLN A 1 17.95 6.90 -17.04
CA GLN A 1 18.08 7.54 -15.72
C GLN A 1 17.94 6.43 -14.70
N GLU A 2 19.06 5.91 -14.21
CA GLU A 2 19.08 4.80 -13.25
C GLU A 2 18.63 5.31 -11.88
N CYS A 3 17.56 4.72 -11.34
CA CYS A 3 17.15 4.97 -9.98
C CYS A 3 18.19 4.31 -9.05
N MET A 4 18.91 5.11 -8.27
CA MET A 4 19.98 4.64 -7.39
C MET A 4 19.42 3.65 -6.36
N GLY A 5 19.72 2.37 -6.59
CA GLY A 5 19.40 1.28 -5.68
C GLY A 5 20.11 1.47 -4.34
N VAL A 6 19.30 1.63 -3.29
CA VAL A 6 19.73 1.38 -1.92
C VAL A 6 20.24 -0.06 -1.87
N LYS A 7 21.55 -0.25 -1.68
CA LYS A 7 22.12 -1.57 -1.42
C LYS A 7 21.59 -2.08 -0.07
N ARG A 8 20.56 -2.94 -0.08
CA ARG A 8 20.09 -3.66 1.12
C ARG A 8 20.72 -5.05 1.17
N THR A 9 21.58 -5.27 2.14
CA THR A 9 21.93 -6.62 2.59
C THR A 9 20.95 -7.04 3.69
N THR A 10 20.01 -7.91 3.36
CA THR A 10 19.16 -8.85 4.15
C THR A 10 17.91 -9.09 3.31
N ALA A 11 17.46 -10.35 3.14
CA ALA A 11 16.43 -10.73 2.17
C ALA A 11 15.16 -9.86 2.25
N ASP A 12 14.51 -9.62 1.11
CA ASP A 12 13.30 -8.80 1.04
C ASP A 12 12.22 -9.30 2.03
N PRO A 13 11.41 -8.40 2.64
CA PRO A 13 10.36 -8.82 3.55
C PRO A 13 9.38 -9.77 2.88
N LEU A 14 8.79 -10.71 3.63
CA LEU A 14 7.80 -11.67 3.12
C LEU A 14 6.57 -11.00 2.46
N SER A 15 6.29 -9.75 2.80
CA SER A 15 5.21 -8.96 2.24
C SER A 15 5.50 -8.40 0.84
N PHE A 16 6.74 -8.49 0.35
CA PHE A 16 7.12 -8.02 -0.98
C PHE A 16 6.95 -9.13 -2.00
N SER A 17 6.39 -8.78 -3.17
CA SER A 17 6.30 -9.72 -4.28
C SER A 17 7.69 -10.13 -4.74
N THR A 18 7.90 -11.43 -4.93
CA THR A 18 9.12 -11.97 -5.54
C THR A 18 9.04 -12.05 -7.06
N VAL A 19 7.90 -11.65 -7.65
CA VAL A 19 7.71 -11.62 -9.11
C VAL A 19 8.49 -10.46 -9.69
N ASP A 20 9.39 -10.76 -10.63
CA ASP A 20 10.10 -9.75 -11.41
C ASP A 20 9.24 -9.29 -12.59
N PHE A 21 8.75 -8.05 -12.51
CA PHE A 21 7.89 -7.45 -13.52
C PHE A 21 8.60 -7.08 -14.83
N GLY A 22 9.94 -7.12 -14.88
CA GLY A 22 10.73 -6.89 -16.10
C GLY A 22 10.87 -8.11 -17.01
N LEU A 23 10.41 -9.29 -16.57
CA LEU A 23 10.49 -10.52 -17.34
C LEU A 23 9.51 -10.54 -18.54
N SER A 24 9.91 -11.20 -19.62
CA SER A 24 9.01 -11.49 -20.74
C SER A 24 7.88 -12.42 -20.30
N ALA A 25 6.74 -12.37 -21.01
CA ALA A 25 5.58 -13.20 -20.72
C ALA A 25 5.90 -14.71 -20.68
N GLU A 26 6.79 -15.18 -21.56
CA GLU A 26 7.26 -16.58 -21.59
C GLU A 26 8.03 -16.95 -20.31
N LYS A 27 8.96 -16.08 -19.88
CA LYS A 27 9.74 -16.29 -18.65
C LYS A 27 8.86 -16.19 -17.40
N LEU A 28 7.87 -15.31 -17.40
CA LEU A 28 6.85 -15.23 -16.35
C LEU A 28 6.01 -16.51 -16.29
N ALA A 29 5.57 -17.03 -17.44
CA ALA A 29 4.81 -18.28 -17.50
C ALA A 29 5.59 -19.45 -16.90
N GLY A 30 6.89 -19.53 -17.18
CA GLY A 30 7.75 -20.59 -16.63
C GLY A 30 8.00 -20.48 -15.12
N LYS A 31 8.23 -19.26 -14.60
CA LYS A 31 8.65 -19.04 -13.21
C LYS A 31 7.49 -18.75 -12.24
N TYR A 32 6.47 -18.03 -12.70
CA TYR A 32 5.32 -17.59 -11.91
C TYR A 32 4.00 -17.82 -12.68
N PRO A 33 3.65 -19.08 -13.02
CA PRO A 33 2.51 -19.38 -13.89
C PRO A 33 1.16 -18.86 -13.37
N LEU A 34 1.00 -18.72 -12.05
CA LEU A 34 -0.23 -18.18 -11.44
C LEU A 34 -0.33 -16.66 -11.57
N TYR A 35 0.79 -15.95 -11.75
CA TYR A 35 0.79 -14.50 -11.93
C TYR A 35 -0.01 -14.10 -13.18
N LEU A 36 0.04 -14.91 -14.24
CA LEU A 36 -0.72 -14.68 -15.47
C LEU A 36 -2.23 -14.83 -15.30
N LYS A 37 -2.68 -15.37 -14.17
CA LYS A 37 -4.11 -15.49 -13.81
C LYS A 37 -4.57 -14.38 -12.87
N CYS A 38 -3.67 -13.53 -12.39
CA CYS A 38 -4.02 -12.44 -11.49
C CYS A 38 -4.89 -11.40 -12.21
N VAL A 39 -5.90 -10.92 -11.51
CA VAL A 39 -6.67 -9.74 -11.92
C VAL A 39 -6.02 -8.53 -11.26
N LYS A 40 -5.78 -7.49 -12.06
CA LYS A 40 -5.17 -6.23 -11.60
C LYS A 40 -6.17 -5.11 -11.80
N GLU A 41 -6.29 -4.27 -10.78
CA GLU A 41 -6.93 -2.95 -10.91
C GLU A 41 -5.88 -1.85 -10.93
N SER A 42 -6.15 -0.77 -11.66
CA SER A 42 -5.26 0.38 -11.76
C SER A 42 -6.03 1.69 -11.72
N CYS A 43 -5.45 2.69 -11.06
CA CYS A 43 -5.97 4.05 -11.03
C CYS A 43 -4.82 5.05 -11.15
N GLU A 44 -5.14 6.27 -11.60
CA GLU A 44 -4.25 7.42 -11.59
C GLU A 44 -4.75 8.40 -10.53
N ILE A 45 -3.82 8.97 -9.77
CA ILE A 45 -4.10 9.88 -8.64
C ILE A 45 -3.42 11.20 -8.95
N SER A 46 -4.19 12.29 -8.95
CA SER A 46 -3.73 13.64 -9.22
C SER A 46 -3.61 14.47 -7.94
N GLU A 47 -3.13 15.71 -8.07
CA GLU A 47 -3.13 16.67 -6.96
C GLU A 47 -4.55 16.85 -6.39
N GLY A 48 -4.69 16.68 -5.07
CA GLY A 48 -5.96 16.80 -4.37
C GLY A 48 -6.76 15.49 -4.25
N ASP A 49 -6.41 14.45 -5.01
CA ASP A 49 -7.05 13.15 -4.90
C ASP A 49 -6.59 12.40 -3.64
N MET A 50 -7.47 11.53 -3.13
CA MET A 50 -7.15 10.62 -2.04
C MET A 50 -7.54 9.20 -2.42
N LEU A 51 -6.57 8.28 -2.36
CA LEU A 51 -6.80 6.86 -2.55
C LEU A 51 -6.98 6.18 -1.19
N TYR A 52 -8.14 5.57 -0.97
CA TYR A 52 -8.30 4.59 0.10
C TYR A 52 -7.72 3.25 -0.34
N LEU A 53 -6.68 2.79 0.34
CA LEU A 53 -6.02 1.51 0.07
C LEU A 53 -6.28 0.54 1.23
N PRO A 54 -7.12 -0.50 1.04
CA PRO A 54 -7.44 -1.42 2.13
C PRO A 54 -6.23 -2.21 2.62
N ALA A 55 -6.22 -2.54 3.91
CA ALA A 55 -5.16 -3.35 4.51
C ALA A 55 -5.06 -4.71 3.81
N GLY A 56 -3.82 -5.16 3.57
CA GLY A 56 -3.52 -6.45 2.92
C GLY A 56 -3.57 -6.43 1.38
N TRP A 57 -3.94 -5.31 0.75
CA TRP A 57 -3.91 -5.20 -0.70
C TRP A 57 -2.48 -5.02 -1.21
N PHE A 58 -2.07 -5.89 -2.14
CA PHE A 58 -0.85 -5.67 -2.92
C PHE A 58 -1.03 -4.46 -3.84
N HIS A 59 -0.03 -3.59 -3.87
CA HIS A 59 -0.04 -2.38 -4.69
C HIS A 59 1.37 -2.11 -5.21
N ASN A 60 1.44 -1.68 -6.47
CA ASN A 60 2.66 -1.19 -7.09
C ASN A 60 2.42 0.27 -7.49
N VAL A 61 3.31 1.16 -7.06
CA VAL A 61 3.18 2.60 -7.29
C VAL A 61 4.26 3.05 -8.24
N THR A 62 3.87 3.73 -9.32
CA THR A 62 4.79 4.43 -10.20
C THR A 62 4.43 5.91 -10.16
N SER A 63 5.38 6.75 -9.75
CA SER A 63 5.19 8.20 -9.68
C SER A 63 5.83 8.87 -10.89
N TYR A 64 5.10 9.82 -11.47
CA TYR A 64 5.58 10.68 -12.54
C TYR A 64 5.50 12.13 -12.07
N GLY A 65 6.54 12.92 -12.33
CA GLY A 65 6.54 14.34 -12.00
C GLY A 65 7.27 15.14 -13.07
N GLU A 66 6.64 16.20 -13.57
CA GLU A 66 7.27 17.16 -14.48
C GLU A 66 7.87 18.33 -13.70
N GLY A 67 8.98 18.89 -14.17
CA GLY A 67 9.61 20.08 -13.57
C GLY A 67 10.08 19.88 -12.12
N LYS A 68 9.21 20.17 -11.15
CA LYS A 68 9.52 20.23 -9.69
C LYS A 68 9.38 18.88 -8.96
N GLY A 69 8.96 17.82 -9.65
CA GLY A 69 8.83 16.47 -9.09
C GLY A 69 7.41 16.12 -8.64
N HIS A 70 7.27 14.95 -8.02
CA HIS A 70 6.00 14.39 -7.54
C HIS A 70 6.05 14.20 -6.02
N ILE A 71 5.01 14.66 -5.31
CA ILE A 71 4.88 14.48 -3.85
C ILE A 71 3.52 13.84 -3.57
N ALA A 72 3.52 12.84 -2.68
CA ALA A 72 2.31 12.25 -2.13
C ALA A 72 2.51 12.03 -0.63
N MET A 73 1.40 12.08 0.13
CA MET A 73 1.35 11.81 1.56
C MET A 73 0.39 10.66 1.81
N ASN A 74 0.67 9.85 2.84
CA ASN A 74 -0.21 8.79 3.28
C ASN A 74 -0.41 8.86 4.79
N TYR A 75 -1.57 8.37 5.22
CA TYR A 75 -1.92 8.16 6.62
C TYR A 75 -2.08 6.67 6.84
N TRP A 76 -1.28 6.10 7.73
CA TRP A 76 -1.35 4.67 8.05
C TRP A 76 -2.12 4.47 9.34
N PHE A 77 -3.21 3.70 9.23
CA PHE A 77 -4.01 3.25 10.35
C PHE A 77 -3.77 1.77 10.58
N HIS A 78 -4.01 1.30 11.81
CA HIS A 78 -3.95 -0.12 12.09
C HIS A 78 -4.98 -0.88 11.22
N PRO A 79 -4.68 -2.10 10.76
CA PRO A 79 -5.67 -2.91 10.06
C PRO A 79 -6.88 -3.22 10.94
N PRO A 80 -8.10 -3.32 10.37
CA PRO A 80 -9.25 -3.87 11.07
C PRO A 80 -8.93 -5.25 11.65
N ASP A 81 -9.26 -5.48 12.93
CA ASP A 81 -8.97 -6.73 13.65
C ASP A 81 -10.25 -7.45 14.13
N SER A 82 -11.43 -6.89 13.85
CA SER A 82 -12.71 -7.54 14.17
C SER A 82 -12.93 -8.78 13.31
N ASN A 83 -13.49 -9.84 13.91
CA ASN A 83 -13.89 -11.06 13.20
C ASN A 83 -15.05 -10.84 12.21
N LYS A 84 -15.79 -9.74 12.37
CA LYS A 84 -16.83 -9.27 11.45
C LYS A 84 -16.73 -7.74 11.38
N PRO A 85 -15.71 -7.21 10.71
CA PRO A 85 -15.48 -5.77 10.69
C PRO A 85 -16.64 -5.10 9.95
N GLN A 86 -17.25 -4.12 10.61
CA GLN A 86 -18.23 -3.23 10.00
C GLN A 86 -17.54 -1.90 9.73
N PHE A 87 -18.06 -1.13 8.77
CA PHE A 87 -17.49 0.17 8.44
C PHE A 87 -17.45 1.09 9.68
N GLU A 88 -18.52 1.06 10.48
CA GLU A 88 -18.68 1.88 11.68
C GLU A 88 -17.85 1.36 12.87
N ARG A 89 -17.48 0.08 12.86
CA ARG A 89 -16.72 -0.56 13.95
C ARG A 89 -15.73 -1.59 13.39
N PRO A 90 -14.61 -1.12 12.81
CA PRO A 90 -13.63 -2.01 12.18
C PRO A 90 -12.74 -2.73 13.20
N TYR A 91 -12.62 -2.18 14.41
CA TYR A 91 -11.77 -2.72 15.48
C TYR A 91 -12.58 -3.42 16.57
N GLN A 92 -11.97 -4.40 17.23
CA GLN A 92 -12.55 -5.09 18.39
C GLN A 92 -12.71 -4.15 19.59
N SER A 93 -11.70 -3.29 19.82
CA SER A 93 -11.65 -2.33 20.91
C SER A 93 -12.06 -0.91 20.47
N ASP A 94 -12.38 -0.07 21.45
CA ASP A 94 -12.68 1.36 21.30
C ASP A 94 -11.44 2.25 21.44
N PHE A 95 -10.23 1.67 21.37
CA PHE A 95 -8.97 2.36 21.65
C PHE A 95 -8.84 3.69 20.89
N TRP A 96 -9.04 3.68 19.57
CA TRP A 96 -8.88 4.87 18.73
C TRP A 96 -9.89 5.98 19.06
N GLU A 97 -11.14 5.62 19.33
CA GLU A 97 -12.18 6.58 19.69
C GLU A 97 -11.89 7.21 21.05
N ARG A 98 -11.42 6.41 22.01
CA ARG A 98 -10.99 6.88 23.33
C ARG A 98 -9.75 7.76 23.27
N ASP A 99 -8.72 7.35 22.52
CA ASP A 99 -7.48 8.13 22.34
C ASP A 99 -7.78 9.47 21.67
N TRP A 100 -8.62 9.46 20.62
CA TRP A 100 -9.06 10.69 19.95
C TRP A 100 -9.78 11.65 20.90
N ARG A 101 -10.78 11.17 21.65
CA ARG A 101 -11.50 12.00 22.64
C ARG A 101 -10.54 12.60 23.67
N ALA A 102 -9.60 11.81 24.18
CA ALA A 102 -8.64 12.28 25.17
C ALA A 102 -7.74 13.42 24.63
N ARG A 103 -7.33 13.36 23.37
CA ARG A 103 -6.54 14.44 22.73
C ARG A 103 -7.35 15.72 22.56
N GLN A 104 -8.60 15.59 22.12
CA GLN A 104 -9.52 16.74 21.98
C GLN A 104 -9.77 17.43 23.33
N ASP A 105 -9.96 16.65 24.40
CA ASP A 105 -10.18 17.17 25.75
C ASP A 105 -8.91 17.81 26.36
N ALA A 106 -7.73 17.36 25.92
CA ALA A 106 -6.45 17.91 26.34
C ALA A 106 -6.10 19.27 25.68
N GLY A 107 -6.86 19.68 24.65
CA GLY A 107 -6.68 20.97 23.97
C GLY A 107 -5.51 21.04 22.99
N ASP A 108 -5.05 19.88 22.48
CA ASP A 108 -4.09 19.79 21.38
C ASP A 108 -4.72 20.07 20.00
#